data_AF-A0A242JYX1-F1
#
_entry.id   AF-A0A242JYX1-F1
#
_cell.length_a   1.000
_cell.length_b   1.000
_cell.length_c   1.000
_cell.angle_alpha   90.00
_cell.angle_beta   90.00
_cell.angle_gamma   90.00
#
_symmetry.space_group_name_H-M   'P 1'
#
loop_
_entity.id
_entity.type
_entity.pdbx_description
1 polymer ?
#
loop_
_entity_poly.entity_id
_entity_poly.type
_entity_poly.pdbx_seq_one_letter_code
_entity_poly.pdbx_strand_id
1 'polypeptide(L)' 'MKKVNESLSHTVWKCKYHLVFAPKYRRQIIYGKYKTSIGEILRELCEKKV' A
#
# COMPACT_ATOMS: atom_id res chain seq x y z
N MET A 1 -16.10 13.68 -7.65
CA MET A 1 -15.63 13.79 -6.25
C MET A 1 -15.28 12.40 -5.75
N LYS A 2 -14.04 12.13 -5.30
CA LYS A 2 -13.65 10.79 -4.78
C LYS A 2 -14.31 10.54 -3.42
N LYS A 3 -15.03 9.43 -3.29
CA LYS A 3 -15.65 8.98 -2.03
C LYS A 3 -14.55 8.83 -0.97
N VAL A 4 -14.71 9.48 0.18
CA VAL A 4 -13.67 9.54 1.24
C VAL A 4 -13.72 8.33 2.17
N ASN A 5 -14.87 7.64 2.20
CA ASN A 5 -15.18 6.55 3.13
C ASN A 5 -15.78 5.36 2.38
N GLU A 6 -15.45 4.16 2.84
CA GLU A 6 -16.04 2.90 2.38
C GLU A 6 -17.29 2.60 3.20
N SER A 7 -18.27 1.94 2.58
CA SER A 7 -19.60 1.72 3.19
C SER A 7 -20.21 0.39 2.78
N LEU A 8 -20.66 -0.40 3.76
CA LEU A 8 -21.58 -1.53 3.63
C LEU A 8 -22.98 -1.13 4.14
N SER A 9 -23.96 -2.02 3.98
CA SER A 9 -25.38 -1.78 4.32
C SER A 9 -25.61 -1.22 5.74
N HIS A 10 -24.74 -1.52 6.70
CA HIS A 10 -24.89 -1.10 8.09
C HIS A 10 -23.63 -0.51 8.72
N THR A 11 -22.59 -0.26 7.93
CA THR A 11 -21.30 0.23 8.46
C THR A 11 -20.62 1.15 7.47
N VAL A 12 -20.11 2.27 7.98
CA VAL A 12 -19.27 3.20 7.25
C VAL A 12 -17.95 3.31 7.98
N TRP A 13 -16.83 3.18 7.28
CA TRP A 13 -15.51 3.25 7.89
C TRP A 13 -14.51 4.04 7.04
N LYS A 14 -13.47 4.50 7.72
CA LYS A 14 -12.34 5.21 7.13
C LYS A 14 -11.04 4.59 7.66
N CYS A 15 -10.56 3.60 6.95
CA CYS A 15 -9.36 2.84 7.32
C CYS A 15 -8.14 3.39 6.59
N LYS A 16 -7.55 4.48 7.10
CA LYS A 16 -6.29 5.05 6.58
C LYS A 16 -5.12 4.55 7.43
N TYR A 17 -4.15 3.93 6.80
CA TYR A 17 -2.96 3.39 7.47
C TYR A 17 -1.68 4.01 6.90
N HIS A 18 -0.71 4.27 7.78
CA HIS A 18 0.65 4.65 7.39
C HIS A 18 1.55 3.42 7.44
N LEU A 19 1.80 2.82 6.28
CA LEU A 19 2.61 1.61 6.13
C LEU A 19 4.05 2.00 5.80
N VAL A 20 5.00 1.54 6.61
CA VAL A 20 6.44 1.78 6.43
C VAL A 20 7.17 0.45 6.41
N PHE A 21 8.06 0.26 5.44
CA PHE A 21 8.89 -0.93 5.31
C PHE A 21 10.36 -0.55 5.33
N ALA A 22 11.18 -1.37 5.99
CA ALA A 22 12.62 -1.20 6.03
C ALA A 22 13.32 -2.48 5.52
N PRO A 23 14.38 -2.35 4.71
CA PRO A 23 15.18 -3.49 4.29
C PRO A 23 15.88 -4.13 5.49
N LYS A 24 16.13 -5.45 5.41
CA LYS A 24 17.02 -6.14 6.35
C LYS A 24 18.38 -5.45 6.35
N TYR A 25 18.90 -5.15 7.55
CA TYR A 25 20.13 -4.36 7.76
C TYR A 25 20.10 -2.92 7.20
N ARG A 26 18.91 -2.36 6.93
CA ARG A 26 18.73 -1.00 6.37
C ARG A 26 19.54 -0.73 5.10
N ARG A 27 19.75 -1.77 4.27
CA ARG A 27 20.47 -1.64 3.00
C ARG A 27 19.78 -0.64 2.07
N GLN A 28 20.53 0.32 1.53
CA GLN A 28 19.97 1.35 0.63
C GLN A 28 19.61 0.83 -0.77
N ILE A 29 19.89 -0.44 -1.06
CA ILE A 29 19.63 -1.12 -2.34
C ILE A 29 18.17 -0.97 -2.80
N ILE A 30 17.21 -0.94 -1.85
CA ILE A 30 15.79 -0.75 -2.12
C ILE A 30 15.49 0.59 -2.81
N TYR A 31 16.24 1.66 -2.53
CA TYR A 31 15.95 3.01 -3.04
C TYR A 31 16.49 3.26 -4.45
N GLY A 32 17.42 2.43 -4.92
CA GLY A 32 17.97 2.51 -6.27
C GLY A 32 17.13 1.72 -7.26
N LYS A 33 17.73 0.68 -7.84
CA LYS A 33 17.16 -0.11 -8.94
C LYS A 33 15.80 -0.75 -8.62
N TYR A 34 15.56 -1.12 -7.37
CA TYR A 34 14.38 -1.92 -6.99
C TYR A 34 13.18 -1.08 -6.55
N LYS A 35 13.33 0.24 -6.36
CA LYS A 35 12.29 1.10 -5.79
C LYS A 35 11.00 1.04 -6.60
N THR A 36 11.11 1.12 -7.92
CA THR A 36 9.98 1.11 -8.84
C THR A 36 9.26 -0.24 -8.83
N SER A 37 10.01 -1.32 -9.04
CA SER A 37 9.45 -2.68 -9.08
C SER A 37 8.79 -3.09 -7.76
N ILE A 38 9.35 -2.72 -6.61
CA ILE A 38 8.73 -2.98 -5.30
C ILE A 38 7.37 -2.25 -5.20
N GLY A 39 7.29 -1.01 -5.68
CA GLY A 39 6.04 -0.25 -5.69
C GLY A 39 4.98 -0.86 -6.61
N GLU A 40 5.38 -1.36 -7.77
CA GLU A 40 4.50 -2.06 -8.72
C GLU A 40 3.93 -3.35 -8.11
N ILE A 41 4.80 -4.20 -7.55
CA ILE A 41 4.40 -5.46 -6.90
C ILE A 41 3.43 -5.18 -5.74
N LEU A 42 3.70 -4.18 -4.90
CA LEU A 42 2.82 -3.85 -3.77
C LEU A 42 1.43 -3.37 -4.22
N ARG A 43 1.35 -2.60 -5.31
CA ARG A 43 0.07 -2.17 -5.89
C ARG A 43 -0.69 -3.34 -6.48
N GLU A 44 -0.02 -4.18 -7.27
CA GLU A 44 -0.62 -5.38 -7.87
C GLU A 44 -1.17 -6.31 -6.78
N LEU A 45 -0.43 -6.51 -5.68
CA LEU A 45 -0.90 -7.31 -4.54
C LEU A 45 -2.11 -6.68 -3.82
N CYS A 46 -2.17 -5.35 -3.71
CA CYS A 46 -3.34 -4.68 -3.14
C CYS A 46 -4.57 -4.78 -4.04
N GLU A 47 -4.38 -4.69 -5.36
CA GLU A 47 -5.47 -4.80 -6.35
C GLU A 47 -5.99 -6.24 -6.49
N LYS A 48 -5.12 -7.24 -6.34
CA LYS A 48 -5.51 -8.66 -6.30
C LYS A 48 -6.29 -9.04 -5.05
N LYS A 49 -6.23 -8.23 -3.99
CA LYS A 49 -7.06 -8.42 -2.80
C LYS A 49 -8.49 -7.98 -3.12
N VAL A 50 -9.20 -8.82 -3.86
CA VAL A 50 -10.65 -8.83 -4.01
C VAL A 50 -11.26 -9.65 -2.87
#